data_AF-A0A3L7MZ24-F1
#
_entry.id   AF-A0A3L7MZ24-F1
#
_cell.length_a   1.000
_cell.length_b   1.000
_cell.length_c   1.000
_cell.angle_alpha   90.00
_cell.angle_beta   90.00
_cell.angle_gamma   90.00
#
_symmetry.space_group_name_H-M   'P 1'
#
loop_
_entity.id
_entity.type
_entity.pdbx_description
1 polymer ?
#
loop_
_entity_poly.entity_id
_entity_poly.type
_entity_poly.pdbx_seq_one_letter_code
_entity_poly.pdbx_strand_id
1 'polypeptide(L)'
;MNYDSSMQEMTYAGSARLTFIKKTYAHLAGAILAFVALETVLLRTITEQQIMSVFGGSSWSLLIVMLAFWGASYVATMLAQSDSAPAIQYLGLGLYVVAESLIFL
;
A
#
# COMPACT_ATOMS: atom_id res chain seq x y z
N MET A 1 15.29 -8.85 -45.03
CA MET A 1 14.85 -7.68 -44.24
C MET A 1 13.68 -8.14 -43.38
N ASN A 2 13.91 -8.37 -42.09
CA ASN A 2 12.98 -9.05 -41.18
C ASN A 2 11.96 -8.06 -40.56
N TYR A 3 11.16 -7.42 -41.42
CA TYR A 3 10.20 -6.39 -41.00
C TYR A 3 9.06 -6.95 -40.14
N ASP A 4 8.73 -8.23 -40.30
CA ASP A 4 7.68 -8.91 -39.55
C ASP A 4 8.09 -9.13 -38.09
N SER A 5 9.34 -9.54 -37.84
CA SER A 5 9.85 -9.74 -36.47
C SER A 5 9.91 -8.44 -35.67
N SER A 6 10.31 -7.31 -36.29
CA SER A 6 10.37 -6.01 -35.58
C SER A 6 8.98 -5.47 -35.24
N MET A 7 7.98 -5.70 -36.09
CA MET A 7 6.58 -5.35 -35.82
C MET A 7 5.98 -6.21 -34.70
N GLN A 8 6.31 -7.51 -34.68
CA GLN A 8 5.90 -8.43 -33.62
C GLN A 8 6.50 -8.04 -32.26
N GLU A 9 7.79 -7.68 -32.22
CA GLU A 9 8.47 -7.20 -31.00
C GLU A 9 7.83 -5.91 -30.45
N MET A 10 7.54 -4.92 -31.31
CA MET A 10 6.87 -3.68 -30.89
C MET A 10 5.46 -3.95 -30.34
N THR A 11 4.71 -4.84 -30.98
CA THR A 11 3.34 -5.20 -30.55
C THR A 11 3.35 -5.93 -29.20
N TYR A 12 4.31 -6.85 -29.00
CA TYR A 12 4.48 -7.56 -27.74
C TYR A 12 4.94 -6.63 -26.60
N ALA A 13 5.91 -5.74 -26.86
CA ALA A 13 6.35 -4.74 -25.88
C ALA A 13 5.20 -3.81 -25.46
N GLY A 14 4.37 -3.39 -26.42
CA GLY A 14 3.18 -2.58 -26.16
C GLY A 14 2.15 -3.30 -25.28
N SER A 15 1.85 -4.57 -25.58
CA SER A 15 0.86 -5.35 -24.82
C SER A 15 1.34 -5.71 -23.41
N ALA A 16 2.64 -6.01 -23.25
CA ALA A 16 3.26 -6.25 -21.94
C ALA A 16 3.20 -5.00 -21.04
N ARG A 17 3.56 -3.83 -21.58
CA ARG A 17 3.48 -2.55 -20.86
C ARG A 17 2.04 -2.21 -20.44
N LEU A 18 1.08 -2.40 -21.33
CA LEU A 18 -0.34 -2.17 -21.02
C LEU A 18 -0.82 -3.09 -19.88
N THR A 19 -0.41 -4.34 -19.91
CA THR A 19 -0.76 -5.32 -18.87
C THR A 19 -0.15 -4.94 -17.53
N PHE A 20 1.11 -4.51 -17.50
CA PHE A 20 1.76 -4.01 -16.29
C PHE A 20 1.00 -2.83 -15.68
N ILE A 21 0.70 -1.79 -16.48
CA ILE A 21 -0.03 -0.60 -16.01
C ILE A 21 -1.38 -1.01 -15.40
N LYS A 22 -2.18 -1.81 -16.12
CA LYS A 22 -3.49 -2.26 -15.63
C LYS A 22 -3.37 -2.97 -14.28
N LYS A 23 -2.38 -3.85 -14.13
CA LYS A 23 -2.14 -4.57 -12.88
C LYS A 23 -1.73 -3.62 -11.75
N THR A 24 -0.76 -2.73 -11.97
CA THR A 24 -0.30 -1.81 -10.91
C THR A 24 -1.44 -0.91 -10.42
N TYR A 25 -2.23 -0.36 -11.33
CA TYR A 25 -3.38 0.47 -10.95
C TYR A 25 -4.52 -0.34 -10.30
N ALA A 26 -4.71 -1.61 -10.66
CA ALA A 26 -5.68 -2.47 -9.99
C ALA A 26 -5.30 -2.73 -8.52
N HIS A 27 -4.01 -2.99 -8.23
CA HIS A 27 -3.55 -3.16 -6.84
C HIS A 27 -3.65 -1.86 -6.05
N LEU A 28 -3.26 -0.73 -6.65
CA LEU A 28 -3.42 0.58 -6.02
C LEU A 28 -4.88 0.88 -5.69
N ALA A 29 -5.79 0.68 -6.64
CA ALA A 29 -7.23 0.88 -6.42
C ALA A 29 -7.76 -0.05 -5.32
N GLY A 30 -7.34 -1.32 -5.32
CA GLY A 30 -7.68 -2.27 -4.26
C GLY A 30 -7.18 -1.84 -2.88
N ALA A 31 -5.95 -1.34 -2.79
CA ALA A 31 -5.38 -0.85 -1.54
C ALA A 31 -6.13 0.37 -1.00
N ILE A 32 -6.48 1.33 -1.87
CA ILE A 32 -7.27 2.51 -1.48
C ILE A 32 -8.67 2.09 -1.00
N LEU A 33 -9.34 1.18 -1.71
CA LEU A 33 -10.66 0.67 -1.29
C LEU A 33 -10.59 -0.05 0.05
N ALA A 34 -9.57 -0.87 0.27
CA ALA A 34 -9.34 -1.55 1.54
C ALA A 34 -9.07 -0.54 2.68
N PHE A 35 -8.25 0.48 2.44
CA PHE A 35 -7.99 1.56 3.38
C PHE A 35 -9.27 2.28 3.78
N VAL A 36 -10.07 2.74 2.82
CA VAL A 36 -11.35 3.43 3.09
C VAL A 36 -12.32 2.53 3.85
N ALA A 37 -12.39 1.25 3.50
CA ALA A 37 -13.25 0.30 4.20
C ALA A 37 -12.80 0.11 5.66
N LEU A 38 -11.49 -0.03 5.91
CA LEU A 38 -10.94 -0.12 7.25
C LEU A 38 -11.22 1.14 8.06
N GLU A 39 -10.88 2.33 7.54
CA GLU A 39 -11.17 3.59 8.22
C GLU A 39 -12.65 3.75 8.54
N THR A 40 -13.53 3.41 7.61
CA THR A 40 -14.99 3.48 7.83
C THR A 40 -15.41 2.61 9.01
N VAL A 41 -14.81 1.44 9.17
CA VAL A 41 -15.06 0.57 10.33
C VAL A 41 -14.45 1.19 11.59
N LEU A 42 -13.18 1.58 11.55
CA LEU A 42 -12.45 2.10 12.70
C LEU A 42 -13.11 3.35 13.29
N LEU A 43 -13.48 4.32 12.46
CA LEU A 43 -14.17 5.56 12.86
C LEU A 43 -15.55 5.32 13.49
N ARG A 44 -16.21 4.20 13.17
CA ARG A 44 -17.49 3.82 13.80
C ARG A 44 -17.28 3.09 15.11
N THR A 45 -16.15 2.40 15.27
CA THR A 45 -15.87 1.56 16.44
C THR A 45 -15.10 2.29 17.54
N ILE A 46 -14.23 3.23 17.16
CA ILE A 46 -13.31 3.91 18.08
C ILE A 46 -13.83 5.32 18.33
N THR A 47 -13.90 5.71 19.60
CA THR A 47 -14.39 7.03 20.02
C THR A 47 -13.25 8.05 20.08
N GLU A 48 -13.58 9.33 19.89
CA GLU A 48 -12.62 10.44 19.97
C GLU A 48 -11.85 10.46 21.31
N GLN A 49 -12.51 10.09 22.41
CA GLN A 49 -11.89 10.03 23.74
C GLN A 49 -10.77 8.99 23.81
N GLN A 50 -10.95 7.84 23.15
CA GLN A 50 -9.92 6.80 23.08
C GLN A 50 -8.72 7.28 22.25
N ILE A 51 -8.97 7.93 21.11
CA ILE A 51 -7.92 8.51 20.26
C ILE A 51 -7.14 9.56 21.04
N MET A 52 -7.84 10.50 21.70
CA MET A 52 -7.23 11.58 22.48
C MET A 52 -6.46 11.06 23.70
N SER A 53 -6.86 9.94 24.30
CA SER A 53 -6.12 9.30 25.38
C SER A 53 -4.75 8.77 24.94
N VAL A 54 -4.61 8.39 23.66
CA VAL A 54 -3.38 7.85 23.07
C VAL A 54 -2.54 8.94 22.43
N PHE A 55 -3.17 9.89 21.72
CA PHE A 55 -2.46 10.87 20.87
C PHE A 55 -2.57 12.33 21.35
N GLY A 56 -3.56 12.67 22.16
CA GLY A 56 -3.92 14.07 22.46
C GLY A 56 -3.12 14.74 23.58
N GLY A 57 -2.45 13.98 24.44
CA GLY A 57 -1.92 14.51 25.71
C GLY A 57 -0.46 14.97 25.72
N SER A 58 0.35 14.67 24.70
CA SER A 58 1.81 14.85 24.76
C SER A 58 2.39 15.34 23.45
N SER A 59 3.31 16.31 23.52
CA SER A 59 4.12 16.77 22.37
C SER A 59 4.90 15.65 21.67
N TRP A 60 5.00 14.48 22.31
CA TRP A 60 5.65 13.29 21.77
C TRP A 60 4.75 12.48 20.83
N SER A 61 3.44 12.73 20.78
CA SER A 61 2.52 11.94 19.92
C SER A 61 2.91 12.02 18.44
N LEU A 62 3.37 13.19 17.98
CA LEU A 62 3.89 13.35 16.63
C LEU A 62 5.11 12.46 16.34
N LEU A 63 6.03 12.30 17.32
CA LEU A 63 7.17 11.40 17.18
C LEU A 63 6.74 9.94 17.09
N ILE A 64 5.72 9.54 17.85
CA ILE A 64 5.16 8.19 17.80
C ILE A 64 4.54 7.94 16.41
N VAL A 65 3.75 8.87 15.89
CA VAL A 65 3.16 8.77 14.55
C VAL A 65 4.25 8.68 13.48
N MET A 66 5.28 9.53 13.57
CA MET A 66 6.41 9.47 12.63
C MET A 66 7.14 8.13 12.68
N LEU A 67 7.40 7.59 13.87
CA LEU A 67 8.09 6.32 14.04
C LEU A 67 7.23 5.15 13.54
N ALA A 68 5.92 5.19 13.80
CA ALA A 68 4.97 4.21 13.30
C ALA A 68 4.90 4.22 11.77
N PHE A 69 4.75 5.41 11.17
CA PHE A 69 4.70 5.59 9.72
C PHE A 69 6.00 5.10 9.05
N TRP A 70 7.14 5.53 9.57
CA TRP A 70 8.45 5.11 9.05
C TRP A 70 8.66 3.60 9.20
N GLY A 71 8.34 3.03 10.37
CA GLY A 71 8.49 1.60 10.65
C GLY A 71 7.60 0.73 9.77
N ALA A 72 6.32 1.11 9.63
CA ALA A 72 5.39 0.43 8.74
C ALA A 72 5.87 0.49 7.28
N SER A 73 6.31 1.67 6.82
CA SER A 73 6.86 1.87 5.48
C SER A 73 8.09 0.99 5.24
N TYR A 74 9.01 0.93 6.21
CA TYR A 74 10.23 0.13 6.13
C TYR A 74 9.91 -1.36 6.00
N VAL A 75 9.06 -1.89 6.87
CA VAL A 75 8.68 -3.32 6.86
C VAL A 75 7.93 -3.68 5.58
N ALA A 76 6.95 -2.86 5.18
CA ALA A 76 6.20 -3.08 3.95
C ALA A 76 7.10 -3.07 2.71
N THR A 77 8.05 -2.13 2.65
CA THR A 77 9.02 -2.01 1.56
C THR A 77 9.95 -3.22 1.52
N MET A 78 10.44 -3.68 2.67
CA MET A 78 11.27 -4.88 2.77
C MET A 78 10.54 -6.12 2.24
N LEU A 79 9.26 -6.28 2.58
CA LEU A 79 8.41 -7.38 2.09
C LEU A 79 8.15 -7.26 0.58
N ALA A 80 7.83 -6.06 0.10
CA ALA A 80 7.54 -5.78 -1.31
C ALA A 80 8.75 -5.97 -2.23
N GLN A 81 9.96 -5.68 -1.76
CA GLN A 81 11.21 -5.83 -2.50
C GLN A 81 11.85 -7.22 -2.33
N SER A 82 11.26 -8.10 -1.52
CA SER A 82 11.82 -9.43 -1.33
C SER A 82 11.77 -10.24 -2.64
N ASP A 83 12.86 -10.94 -2.95
CA ASP A 83 12.93 -11.95 -4.02
C ASP A 83 12.10 -13.21 -3.70
N SER A 84 11.25 -13.13 -2.68
CA SER A 84 10.37 -14.19 -2.22
C SER A 84 9.14 -14.35 -3.11
N ALA A 85 8.27 -15.31 -2.78
CA ALA A 85 7.03 -15.55 -3.50
C ALA A 85 6.16 -14.27 -3.60
N PRO A 86 5.41 -14.08 -4.70
CA PRO A 86 4.49 -12.94 -4.88
C PRO A 86 3.51 -12.72 -3.72
N ALA A 87 3.16 -13.78 -3.00
CA ALA A 87 2.32 -13.70 -1.80
C ALA A 87 2.90 -12.79 -0.71
N ILE A 88 4.23 -12.79 -0.52
CA ILE A 88 4.91 -11.94 0.47
C ILE A 88 4.85 -10.46 0.06
N GLN A 89 4.96 -10.19 -1.25
CA GLN A 89 4.84 -8.83 -1.78
C GLN A 89 3.43 -8.26 -1.56
N TYR A 90 2.39 -9.08 -1.76
CA TYR A 90 1.01 -8.69 -1.44
C TYR A 90 0.74 -8.56 0.05
N LEU A 91 1.41 -9.37 0.88
CA LEU A 91 1.33 -9.23 2.33
C LEU A 91 1.96 -7.91 2.79
N GLY A 92 3.08 -7.48 2.18
CA GLY A 92 3.66 -6.16 2.42
C GLY A 92 2.68 -5.03 2.12
N LEU A 93 1.99 -5.09 0.97
CA LEU A 93 0.94 -4.12 0.62
C LEU A 93 -0.22 -4.13 1.64
N GLY A 94 -0.72 -5.31 1.99
CA GLY A 94 -1.83 -5.44 2.95
C GLY A 94 -1.48 -4.95 4.35
N LEU A 95 -0.29 -5.28 4.84
CA LEU A 95 0.22 -4.80 6.12
C LEU A 95 0.31 -3.27 6.15
N TYR A 96 0.82 -2.67 5.06
CA TYR A 96 0.91 -1.22 4.95
C TYR A 96 -0.47 -0.56 5.00
N VAL A 97 -1.45 -1.07 4.27
CA VAL A 97 -2.83 -0.55 4.28
C VAL A 97 -3.44 -0.59 5.68
N VAL A 98 -3.25 -1.67 6.44
CA VAL A 98 -3.74 -1.78 7.82
C VAL A 98 -3.03 -0.78 8.73
N ALA A 99 -1.70 -0.66 8.62
CA ALA A 99 -0.93 0.28 9.43
C ALA A 99 -1.34 1.73 9.16
N GLU A 100 -1.46 2.13 7.90
CA GLU A 100 -1.92 3.46 7.51
C GLU A 100 -3.33 3.74 8.03
N SER A 101 -4.25 2.77 7.96
CA SER A 101 -5.62 2.97 8.48
C SER A 101 -5.68 3.23 9.99
N LEU A 102 -4.69 2.76 10.75
CA LEU A 102 -4.57 3.03 12.18
C LEU A 102 -3.89 4.38 12.45
N ILE A 103 -2.99 4.81 11.57
CA ILE A 103 -2.25 6.07 11.70
C ILE A 103 -3.13 7.26 11.34
N PHE A 104 -4.03 7.12 10.37
CA PHE A 104 -4.93 8.18 9.92
C PHE A 104 -6.17 8.36 10.79
N LEU A 105 -6.51 7.35 11.60
CA LEU A 105 -7.59 7.41 12.58
C LEU A 105 -7.30 8.45 13.67
#